data_AF-A0A6F9ANE4-F1
#
_entry.id   AF-A0A6F9ANE4-F1
#
_cell.length_a   1.000
_cell.length_b   1.000
_cell.length_c   1.000
_cell.angle_alpha   90.00
_cell.angle_beta   90.00
_cell.angle_gamma   90.00
#
_symmetry.space_group_name_H-M   'P 1'
#
loop_
_entity.id
_entity.type
_entity.pdbx_description
1 polymer ?
#
loop_
_entity_poly.entity_id
_entity_poly.type
_entity_poly.pdbx_seq_one_letter_code
_entity_poly.pdbx_strand_id
1 'polypeptide(L)'
;MDGWLGTGAGRASAPGCIQPLGLRSGRIDDSQITASDHIGNWEARLARLELSGSGARASLGLKDYFIMHFTLSYSLDQETWSSYRGNSTKPAYIFNGNLDGSKVKENHLSPPILGRYIRLQPVTIQRNPALRMELLGCDVNSCSFPLGLQRRLANNPHEWLQVDFLVMKRITGVVTQGAWSVLTQMMVTEFSVTISDDGHSWSNVVDDGTQREKIFKGNSEPDEEMLNLFDPPLFARFIQIHPRGWVNDIALRLEFIGCDTQQQH
;
A
#
# COMPACT_ATOMS: atom_id res chain seq x y z
N MET A 1 -23.26 -34.35 -30.50
CA MET A 1 -22.12 -35.11 -31.02
C MET A 1 -21.32 -34.12 -31.84
N ASP A 2 -20.15 -33.60 -31.51
CA ASP A 2 -19.13 -33.73 -30.46
C ASP A 2 -18.32 -32.41 -30.61
N GLY A 3 -17.61 -31.79 -29.68
CA GLY A 3 -17.28 -31.96 -28.29
C GLY A 3 -16.38 -30.75 -27.96
N TRP A 4 -16.72 -29.97 -26.93
CA TRP A 4 -15.87 -28.87 -26.46
C TRP A 4 -14.84 -29.46 -25.48
N LEU A 5 -13.57 -29.51 -25.89
CA LEU A 5 -12.45 -29.69 -24.97
C LEU A 5 -12.00 -28.32 -24.49
N GLY A 6 -12.19 -28.09 -23.20
CA GLY A 6 -11.63 -26.95 -22.49
C GLY A 6 -10.11 -27.08 -22.37
N THR A 7 -9.44 -25.94 -22.44
CA THR A 7 -8.13 -25.73 -21.85
C THR A 7 -8.18 -24.44 -21.05
N GLY A 8 -8.06 -24.59 -19.74
CA GLY A 8 -7.87 -23.48 -18.81
C GLY A 8 -6.46 -22.90 -18.87
N ALA A 9 -6.25 -21.94 -17.96
CA ALA A 9 -5.05 -21.15 -17.71
C ALA A 9 -4.91 -19.89 -18.61
N GLY A 10 -5.57 -18.81 -18.19
CA GLY A 10 -5.41 -17.51 -18.83
C GLY A 10 -6.19 -16.38 -18.14
N ARG A 11 -5.97 -16.16 -16.85
CA ARG A 11 -6.36 -14.93 -16.11
C ARG A 11 -5.62 -14.95 -14.77
N ALA A 12 -4.95 -13.90 -14.28
CA ALA A 12 -5.03 -12.50 -14.62
C ALA A 12 -3.67 -11.82 -14.38
N SER A 13 -3.10 -11.21 -15.40
CA SER A 13 -2.38 -9.95 -15.16
C SER A 13 -3.46 -8.89 -15.23
N ALA A 14 -3.92 -8.42 -14.07
CA ALA A 14 -4.72 -7.21 -14.03
C ALA A 14 -3.82 -6.04 -14.47
N PRO A 15 -4.13 -5.35 -15.58
CA PRO A 15 -3.38 -4.16 -15.96
C PRO A 15 -3.63 -3.08 -14.89
N GLY A 16 -2.61 -2.76 -14.09
CA GLY A 16 -2.70 -1.76 -13.01
C GLY A 16 -2.13 -2.17 -11.64
N CYS A 17 -1.60 -3.39 -11.51
CA CYS A 17 -1.22 -4.01 -10.22
C CYS A 17 0.24 -3.74 -9.79
N ILE A 18 0.74 -2.51 -9.87
CA ILE A 18 2.09 -2.14 -9.41
C ILE A 18 1.98 -0.97 -8.44
N GLN A 19 1.82 -1.27 -7.15
CA GLN A 19 1.68 -0.26 -6.09
C GLN A 19 2.65 -0.52 -4.93
N PRO A 20 3.14 0.52 -4.24
CA PRO A 20 3.93 0.37 -3.03
C PRO A 20 3.16 -0.42 -1.97
N LEU A 21 3.77 -1.49 -1.47
CA LEU A 21 3.19 -2.31 -0.39
C LEU A 21 3.33 -1.65 0.98
N GLY A 22 4.20 -0.64 1.10
CA GLY A 22 4.20 0.25 2.25
C GLY A 22 5.47 0.22 3.10
N LEU A 23 6.61 -0.16 2.52
CA LEU A 23 7.88 0.02 3.21
C LEU A 23 8.17 1.51 3.38
N ARG A 24 7.95 2.34 2.35
CA ARG A 24 8.14 3.79 2.43
C ARG A 24 7.04 4.49 3.23
N SER A 25 5.77 4.11 3.06
CA SER A 25 4.65 4.81 3.71
C SER A 25 4.48 4.46 5.19
N GLY A 26 5.20 3.46 5.70
CA GLY A 26 5.02 2.96 7.06
C GLY A 26 3.85 1.99 7.23
N ARG A 27 3.10 1.67 6.17
CA ARG A 27 2.01 0.68 6.22
C ARG A 27 2.51 -0.73 6.56
N ILE A 28 3.75 -1.07 6.17
CA ILE A 28 4.45 -2.22 6.73
C ILE A 28 5.10 -1.76 8.03
N ASP A 29 4.72 -2.33 9.17
CA ASP A 29 5.24 -1.97 10.49
C ASP A 29 6.69 -2.44 10.70
N ASP A 30 7.44 -1.77 11.58
CA ASP A 30 8.83 -2.13 11.90
C ASP A 30 8.98 -3.58 12.39
N SER A 31 7.99 -4.09 13.15
CA SER A 31 7.96 -5.48 13.63
C SER A 31 7.87 -6.52 12.51
N GLN A 32 7.43 -6.12 11.31
CA GLN A 32 7.33 -6.99 10.14
C GLN A 32 8.63 -7.08 9.34
N ILE A 33 9.64 -6.25 9.68
CA ILE A 33 10.92 -6.17 8.97
C ILE A 33 12.01 -6.81 9.84
N THR A 34 12.53 -7.95 9.40
CA THR A 34 13.57 -8.69 10.12
C THR A 34 14.81 -8.94 9.27
N ALA A 35 15.96 -9.04 9.91
CA ALA A 35 17.22 -9.44 9.29
C ALA A 35 17.89 -10.52 10.15
N SER A 36 18.74 -11.35 9.54
CA SER A 36 19.49 -12.37 10.27
C SER A 36 20.50 -11.78 11.24
N ASP A 37 21.05 -10.60 10.92
CA ASP A 37 22.03 -9.88 11.73
C ASP A 37 22.09 -8.41 11.28
N HIS A 38 22.74 -7.55 12.08
CA HIS A 38 22.99 -6.15 11.77
C HIS A 38 24.29 -5.63 12.39
N ILE A 39 24.83 -4.55 11.83
CA ILE A 39 26.08 -3.93 12.30
C ILE A 39 25.74 -2.65 13.07
N GLY A 40 26.09 -2.57 14.35
CA GLY A 40 25.88 -1.36 15.16
C GLY A 40 24.41 -0.92 15.15
N ASN A 41 24.15 0.33 14.76
CA ASN A 41 22.79 0.89 14.72
C ASN A 41 22.08 0.67 13.37
N TRP A 42 22.64 -0.13 12.45
CA TRP A 42 22.06 -0.37 11.12
C TRP A 42 21.00 -1.47 11.13
N GLU A 43 19.90 -1.26 11.86
CA GLU A 43 18.81 -2.21 12.04
C GLU A 43 17.97 -2.45 10.76
N ALA A 44 17.28 -3.60 10.70
CA ALA A 44 16.48 -4.01 9.54
C ALA A 44 15.38 -3.00 9.16
N ARG A 45 14.73 -2.36 10.15
CA ARG A 45 13.68 -1.35 9.95
C ARG A 45 14.13 -0.12 9.14
N LEU A 46 15.43 0.14 9.06
CA LEU A 46 16.00 1.23 8.27
C LEU A 46 16.07 0.91 6.76
N ALA A 47 15.68 -0.29 6.34
CA ALA A 47 15.71 -0.72 4.95
C ALA A 47 14.58 -0.10 4.08
N ARG A 48 13.85 0.90 4.58
CA ARG A 48 12.79 1.60 3.85
C ARG A 48 13.37 2.55 2.80
N LEU A 49 12.71 2.66 1.65
CA LEU A 49 13.13 3.57 0.58
C LEU A 49 12.70 5.02 0.88
N GLU A 50 13.60 5.84 1.44
CA GLU A 50 13.37 7.27 1.63
C GLU A 50 13.84 8.11 0.43
N LEU A 51 12.94 8.93 -0.14
CA LEU A 51 13.24 9.92 -1.19
C LEU A 51 13.65 11.29 -0.62
N SER A 52 13.41 11.52 0.68
CA SER A 52 13.79 12.74 1.40
C SER A 52 15.14 12.54 2.10
N GLY A 53 16.14 13.30 1.68
CA GLY A 53 17.49 13.22 2.19
C GLY A 53 17.59 13.48 3.69
N SER A 54 17.83 12.43 4.46
CA SER A 54 18.70 12.36 5.65
C SER A 54 18.48 10.98 6.27
N GLY A 55 19.43 10.05 6.09
CA GLY A 55 19.27 8.69 6.65
C GLY A 55 20.08 7.57 6.00
N ALA A 56 20.97 7.86 5.07
CA ALA A 56 22.13 7.02 4.73
C ALA A 56 23.22 7.86 4.03
N ARG A 57 23.46 9.09 4.50
CA ARG A 57 24.75 9.76 4.25
C ARG A 57 25.75 9.28 5.29
N ALA A 58 25.98 7.97 5.35
CA ALA A 58 27.19 7.45 5.96
C ALA A 58 28.33 7.47 4.92
N SER A 59 28.63 8.66 4.43
CA SER A 59 29.93 8.98 3.85
C SER A 59 30.01 10.50 3.70
N LEU A 60 30.35 11.17 4.79
CA LEU A 60 31.19 12.37 4.74
C LEU A 60 32.51 11.96 4.06
N GLY A 61 32.48 11.77 2.75
CA GLY A 61 33.61 11.29 1.94
C GLY A 61 33.99 9.81 2.16
N LEU A 62 34.18 9.08 1.06
CA LEU A 62 34.88 7.78 0.96
C LEU A 62 34.11 6.54 1.50
N LYS A 63 33.38 5.87 0.59
CA LYS A 63 33.11 4.42 0.44
C LYS A 63 31.62 4.09 0.31
N ASP A 64 31.21 3.63 -0.87
CA ASP A 64 29.85 3.15 -1.13
C ASP A 64 29.63 1.74 -0.58
N TYR A 65 28.45 1.51 0.02
CA TYR A 65 27.97 0.22 0.52
C TYR A 65 26.69 -0.13 -0.22
N PHE A 66 26.65 -1.28 -0.89
CA PHE A 66 25.46 -1.75 -1.58
C PHE A 66 25.55 -3.22 -1.95
N ILE A 67 24.39 -3.82 -2.23
CA ILE A 67 24.30 -5.17 -2.75
C ILE A 67 24.40 -5.10 -4.28
N MET A 68 25.36 -5.81 -4.87
CA MET A 68 25.58 -5.86 -6.32
C MET A 68 24.75 -6.96 -6.99
N HIS A 69 24.58 -8.10 -6.32
CA HIS A 69 23.74 -9.18 -6.80
C HIS A 69 23.03 -9.82 -5.61
N PHE A 70 21.80 -10.27 -5.80
CA PHE A 70 21.01 -10.94 -4.78
C PHE A 70 20.13 -12.03 -5.36
N THR A 71 19.64 -12.90 -4.49
CA THR A 71 18.56 -13.85 -4.80
C THR A 71 17.37 -13.56 -3.90
N LEU A 72 16.21 -14.09 -4.27
CA LEU A 72 14.98 -13.99 -3.48
C LEU A 72 14.50 -15.39 -3.10
N SER A 73 13.96 -15.51 -1.90
CA SER A 73 13.13 -16.64 -1.51
C SER A 73 11.83 -16.16 -0.90
N TYR A 74 10.76 -16.92 -1.06
CA TYR A 74 9.44 -16.56 -0.55
C TYR A 74 8.75 -17.74 0.12
N SER A 75 7.78 -17.43 0.96
CA SER A 75 7.03 -18.40 1.75
C SER A 75 5.62 -17.88 2.05
N LEU A 76 4.68 -18.80 2.29
CA LEU A 76 3.34 -18.49 2.79
C LEU A 76 3.23 -18.65 4.32
N ASP A 77 4.11 -19.44 4.93
CA ASP A 77 3.99 -19.94 6.30
C ASP A 77 5.23 -19.67 7.19
N GLN A 78 6.32 -19.15 6.62
CA GLN A 78 7.67 -19.01 7.22
C GLN A 78 8.44 -20.31 7.47
N GLU A 79 7.83 -21.47 7.21
CA GLU A 79 8.45 -22.78 7.41
C GLU A 79 9.00 -23.32 6.08
N THR A 80 8.18 -23.28 5.04
CA THR A 80 8.52 -23.76 3.71
C THR A 80 8.97 -22.61 2.81
N TRP A 81 10.23 -22.65 2.38
CA TRP A 81 10.83 -21.59 1.58
C TRP A 81 11.11 -22.06 0.15
N SER A 82 10.63 -21.28 -0.82
CA SER A 82 10.91 -21.49 -2.23
C SER A 82 11.87 -20.43 -2.75
N SER A 83 12.94 -20.83 -3.42
CA SER A 83 13.81 -19.90 -4.14
C SER A 83 13.13 -19.40 -5.41
N TYR A 84 13.18 -18.10 -5.67
CA TYR A 84 12.68 -17.53 -6.90
C TYR A 84 13.60 -17.90 -8.07
N ARG A 85 13.03 -18.50 -9.12
CA ARG A 85 13.76 -18.98 -10.31
C ARG A 85 13.43 -18.22 -11.59
N GLY A 86 12.37 -17.41 -11.59
CA GLY A 86 11.86 -16.79 -12.81
C GLY A 86 11.52 -17.85 -13.87
N ASN A 87 11.81 -17.54 -15.13
CA ASN A 87 11.77 -18.50 -16.24
C ASN A 87 13.08 -19.29 -16.43
N SER A 88 13.99 -19.27 -15.44
CA SER A 88 15.28 -19.95 -15.54
C SER A 88 15.22 -21.40 -15.09
N THR A 89 16.03 -22.26 -15.71
CA THR A 89 16.26 -23.64 -15.27
C THR A 89 17.23 -23.75 -14.08
N LYS A 90 17.86 -22.63 -13.70
CA LYS A 90 18.77 -22.57 -12.55
C LYS A 90 18.01 -22.72 -11.23
N PRO A 91 18.68 -23.19 -10.15
CA PRO A 91 18.05 -23.36 -8.84
C PRO A 91 17.60 -22.04 -8.20
N ALA A 92 18.16 -20.91 -8.61
CA ALA A 92 17.75 -19.57 -8.21
C ALA A 92 18.08 -18.55 -9.32
N TYR A 93 17.26 -17.50 -9.43
CA TYR A 93 17.49 -16.36 -10.29
C TYR A 93 18.37 -15.34 -9.57
N ILE A 94 19.44 -14.89 -10.23
CA ILE A 94 20.35 -13.88 -9.69
C ILE A 94 19.93 -12.51 -10.22
N PHE A 95 19.48 -11.64 -9.33
CA PHE A 95 19.12 -10.26 -9.64
C PHE A 95 20.35 -9.37 -9.63
N ASN A 96 20.34 -8.37 -10.51
CA ASN A 96 21.30 -7.29 -10.49
C ASN A 96 20.83 -6.23 -9.50
N GLY A 97 21.63 -5.98 -8.47
CA GLY A 97 21.45 -4.91 -7.50
C GLY A 97 22.05 -3.59 -8.00
N ASN A 98 22.56 -2.81 -7.06
CA ASN A 98 23.04 -1.47 -7.33
C ASN A 98 24.49 -1.47 -7.82
N LEU A 99 24.87 -0.40 -8.52
CA LEU A 99 26.27 -0.08 -8.88
C LEU A 99 26.82 1.13 -8.11
N ASP A 100 25.95 1.82 -7.37
CA ASP A 100 26.29 2.97 -6.52
C ASP A 100 25.34 3.04 -5.30
N GLY A 101 25.71 3.83 -4.29
CA GLY A 101 24.93 3.95 -3.03
C GLY A 101 23.69 4.85 -3.11
N SER A 102 23.40 5.46 -4.27
CA SER A 102 22.45 6.57 -4.40
C SER A 102 21.25 6.26 -5.29
N LYS A 103 21.45 5.57 -6.41
CA LYS A 103 20.43 5.35 -7.43
C LYS A 103 19.53 4.18 -7.06
N VAL A 104 18.26 4.31 -7.36
CA VAL A 104 17.31 3.22 -7.21
C VAL A 104 17.47 2.26 -8.39
N LYS A 105 17.59 0.96 -8.09
CA LYS A 105 17.58 -0.11 -9.09
C LYS A 105 16.26 -0.85 -9.05
N GLU A 106 15.48 -0.74 -10.12
CA GLU A 106 14.24 -1.48 -10.29
C GLU A 106 14.50 -2.90 -10.82
N ASN A 107 13.79 -3.88 -10.25
CA ASN A 107 13.84 -5.29 -10.63
C ASN A 107 12.42 -5.84 -10.75
N HIS A 108 12.03 -6.24 -11.97
CA HIS A 108 10.72 -6.83 -12.23
C HIS A 108 10.72 -8.33 -11.98
N LEU A 109 9.68 -8.81 -11.30
CA LEU A 109 9.46 -10.24 -11.02
C LEU A 109 8.52 -10.81 -12.08
N SER A 110 9.05 -11.63 -12.98
CA SER A 110 8.29 -12.38 -13.98
C SER A 110 8.70 -13.86 -13.96
N PRO A 111 7.81 -14.77 -13.53
CA PRO A 111 6.43 -14.53 -13.04
C PRO A 111 6.39 -13.79 -11.68
N PRO A 112 5.25 -13.16 -11.31
CA PRO A 112 5.10 -12.52 -10.00
C PRO A 112 5.19 -13.54 -8.86
N ILE A 113 5.60 -13.08 -7.67
CA ILE A 113 5.65 -13.91 -6.46
C ILE A 113 4.28 -13.87 -5.77
N LEU A 114 3.70 -15.03 -5.50
CA LEU A 114 2.59 -15.20 -4.57
C LEU A 114 3.16 -15.68 -3.23
N GLY A 115 3.16 -14.81 -2.22
CA GLY A 115 3.73 -15.12 -0.92
C GLY A 115 3.33 -14.12 0.15
N ARG A 116 3.44 -14.53 1.41
CA ARG A 116 3.25 -13.65 2.58
C ARG A 116 4.58 -13.14 3.13
N TYR A 117 5.64 -13.92 2.91
CA TYR A 117 6.98 -13.63 3.38
C TYR A 117 7.94 -13.64 2.20
N ILE A 118 8.84 -12.67 2.18
CA ILE A 118 9.90 -12.56 1.18
C ILE A 118 11.21 -12.29 1.90
N ARG A 119 12.28 -12.94 1.45
CA ARG A 119 13.65 -12.72 1.91
C ARG A 119 14.50 -12.35 0.71
N LEU A 120 15.37 -11.37 0.92
CA LEU A 120 16.44 -11.02 0.00
C LEU A 120 17.75 -11.53 0.56
N GLN A 121 18.48 -12.31 -0.23
CA GLN A 121 19.79 -12.84 0.13
C GLN A 121 20.87 -12.17 -0.73
N PRO A 122 21.75 -11.35 -0.14
CA PRO A 122 22.90 -10.81 -0.85
C PRO A 122 23.81 -11.94 -1.35
N VAL A 123 24.21 -11.86 -2.61
CA VAL A 123 25.16 -12.81 -3.23
C VAL A 123 26.54 -12.17 -3.34
N THR A 124 26.59 -10.96 -3.90
CA THR A 124 27.82 -10.17 -3.97
C THR A 124 27.55 -8.77 -3.47
N ILE A 125 28.48 -8.23 -2.69
CA ILE A 125 28.33 -6.96 -1.99
C ILE A 125 29.52 -6.05 -2.29
N GLN A 126 29.26 -4.75 -2.33
CA GLN A 126 30.31 -3.74 -2.30
C GLN A 126 30.59 -3.40 -0.84
N ARG A 127 31.73 -3.85 -0.32
CA ARG A 127 32.16 -3.69 1.08
C ARG A 127 31.20 -4.38 2.06
N ASN A 128 30.17 -3.70 2.54
CA ASN A 128 29.17 -4.20 3.49
C ASN A 128 27.79 -4.27 2.82
N PRO A 129 26.94 -5.25 3.19
CA PRO A 129 25.57 -5.28 2.70
C PRO A 129 24.80 -4.09 3.27
N ALA A 130 24.28 -3.25 2.37
CA ALA A 130 23.37 -2.17 2.72
C ALA A 130 22.24 -2.17 1.68
N LEU A 131 21.01 -2.01 2.15
CA LEU A 131 19.81 -2.08 1.33
C LEU A 131 18.78 -1.06 1.81
N ARG A 132 18.17 -0.38 0.85
CA ARG A 132 16.89 0.30 1.00
C ARG A 132 16.00 -0.16 -0.13
N MET A 133 14.76 -0.51 0.16
CA MET A 133 13.85 -1.07 -0.83
C MET A 133 12.40 -0.65 -0.59
N GLU A 134 11.63 -0.74 -1.67
CA GLU A 134 10.18 -0.72 -1.67
C GLU A 134 9.73 -1.97 -2.44
N LEU A 135 8.68 -2.63 -1.94
CA LEU A 135 8.08 -3.75 -2.64
C LEU A 135 6.88 -3.23 -3.40
N LEU A 136 6.83 -3.52 -4.70
CA LEU A 136 5.70 -3.20 -5.54
C LEU A 136 4.90 -4.47 -5.79
N GLY A 137 3.60 -4.41 -5.56
CA GLY A 137 2.71 -5.55 -5.76
C GLY A 137 1.26 -5.18 -5.53
N CYS A 138 0.44 -6.20 -5.31
CA CYS A 138 -0.97 -6.06 -5.04
C CYS A 138 -1.53 -7.32 -4.38
N ASP A 139 -2.68 -7.18 -3.72
CA ASP A 139 -3.42 -8.32 -3.20
C ASP A 139 -4.00 -9.17 -4.34
N VAL A 140 -3.98 -10.49 -4.17
CA VAL A 140 -4.48 -11.49 -5.14
C VAL A 140 -5.94 -11.26 -5.52
N ASN A 141 -6.71 -10.65 -4.63
CA ASN A 141 -8.13 -10.35 -4.82
C ASN A 141 -8.37 -8.94 -5.38
N SER A 142 -7.36 -8.25 -5.91
CA SER A 142 -7.49 -6.90 -6.50
C SER A 142 -7.96 -5.83 -5.49
N CYS A 143 -7.49 -5.91 -4.24
CA CYS A 143 -8.15 -5.23 -3.10
C CYS A 143 -7.49 -3.95 -2.56
N SER A 144 -6.58 -3.31 -3.29
CA SER A 144 -5.94 -2.09 -2.78
C SER A 144 -5.40 -1.25 -3.95
N PHE A 145 -6.30 -0.66 -4.73
CA PHE A 145 -5.91 0.28 -5.77
C PHE A 145 -6.01 1.69 -5.25
N PRO A 146 -4.90 2.44 -5.20
CA PRO A 146 -4.99 3.82 -4.82
C PRO A 146 -5.59 4.69 -5.93
N LEU A 147 -6.80 5.23 -5.73
CA LEU A 147 -7.49 6.14 -6.65
C LEU A 147 -7.11 7.61 -6.47
N GLY A 148 -6.34 7.96 -5.43
CA GLY A 148 -5.64 9.25 -5.35
C GLY A 148 -6.50 10.47 -5.68
N LEU A 149 -7.47 10.78 -4.82
CA LEU A 149 -8.33 11.97 -4.96
C LEU A 149 -7.79 13.10 -4.08
N GLN A 150 -7.33 14.19 -4.69
CA GLN A 150 -6.96 15.44 -4.00
C GLN A 150 -7.96 16.53 -4.37
N ARG A 151 -8.74 17.02 -3.40
CA ARG A 151 -9.65 18.16 -3.60
C ARG A 151 -9.62 19.09 -2.40
N ARG A 152 -9.54 20.39 -2.67
CA ARG A 152 -9.84 21.43 -1.67
C ARG A 152 -11.34 21.66 -1.64
N LEU A 153 -11.93 21.55 -0.47
CA LEU A 153 -13.35 21.81 -0.24
C LEU A 153 -13.52 23.19 0.42
N ALA A 154 -14.69 23.80 0.30
CA ALA A 154 -14.97 25.03 1.04
C ALA A 154 -15.11 24.71 2.53
N ASN A 155 -14.63 25.55 3.45
CA ASN A 155 -14.65 25.21 4.88
C ASN A 155 -16.05 25.36 5.49
N ASN A 156 -16.88 24.31 5.38
CA ASN A 156 -18.15 24.22 6.08
C ASN A 156 -18.52 22.74 6.32
N PRO A 157 -19.35 22.43 7.33
CA PRO A 157 -19.65 21.05 7.72
C PRO A 157 -20.65 20.34 6.78
N HIS A 158 -21.08 20.98 5.69
CA HIS A 158 -22.00 20.43 4.71
C HIS A 158 -21.30 19.94 3.44
N GLU A 159 -19.98 20.15 3.35
CA GLU A 159 -19.20 19.64 2.24
C GLU A 159 -19.12 18.12 2.27
N TRP A 160 -19.01 17.55 1.08
CA TRP A 160 -18.80 16.13 0.90
C TRP A 160 -17.89 15.86 -0.29
N LEU A 161 -17.15 14.75 -0.20
CA LEU A 161 -16.40 14.18 -1.30
C LEU A 161 -17.01 12.84 -1.68
N GLN A 162 -17.53 12.73 -2.89
CA GLN A 162 -18.16 11.51 -3.42
C GLN A 162 -17.22 10.73 -4.32
N VAL A 163 -17.31 9.42 -4.22
CA VAL A 163 -16.71 8.47 -5.15
C VAL A 163 -17.81 7.55 -5.71
N ASP A 164 -17.88 7.43 -7.03
CA ASP A 164 -18.66 6.40 -7.74
C ASP A 164 -17.70 5.28 -8.17
N PHE A 165 -17.87 4.09 -7.60
CA PHE A 165 -17.07 2.91 -7.95
C PHE A 165 -17.53 2.22 -9.25
N LEU A 166 -18.57 2.75 -9.90
CA LEU A 166 -19.24 2.25 -11.12
C LEU A 166 -19.99 0.91 -10.93
N VAL A 167 -19.52 0.07 -10.00
CA VAL A 167 -20.12 -1.22 -9.62
C VAL A 167 -20.14 -1.35 -8.10
N MET A 168 -20.99 -2.24 -7.59
CA MET A 168 -21.07 -2.54 -6.16
C MET A 168 -19.77 -3.14 -5.63
N LYS A 169 -19.18 -2.48 -4.63
CA LYS A 169 -17.96 -2.91 -3.95
C LYS A 169 -18.25 -3.31 -2.51
N ARG A 170 -17.46 -4.24 -1.99
CA ARG A 170 -17.34 -4.51 -0.56
C ARG A 170 -16.18 -3.68 -0.01
N ILE A 171 -16.47 -2.62 0.71
CA ILE A 171 -15.51 -1.63 1.21
C ILE A 171 -15.20 -1.97 2.68
N THR A 172 -13.94 -2.25 2.98
CA THR A 172 -13.47 -2.69 4.30
C THR A 172 -12.75 -1.59 5.08
N GLY A 173 -12.38 -0.48 4.43
CA GLY A 173 -11.77 0.63 5.13
C GLY A 173 -11.51 1.83 4.24
N VAL A 174 -10.97 2.88 4.86
CA VAL A 174 -10.52 4.10 4.21
C VAL A 174 -9.20 4.56 4.84
N VAL A 175 -8.25 4.97 4.02
CA VAL A 175 -7.05 5.67 4.43
C VAL A 175 -7.26 7.15 4.13
N THR A 176 -6.96 8.03 5.09
CA THR A 176 -6.98 9.47 4.90
C THR A 176 -5.61 10.06 5.18
N GLN A 177 -5.28 11.15 4.49
CA GLN A 177 -4.07 11.92 4.69
C GLN A 177 -4.37 13.41 4.47
N GLY A 178 -3.76 14.27 5.28
CA GLY A 178 -3.88 15.72 5.14
C GLY A 178 -3.08 16.26 3.96
N ALA A 179 -2.78 17.55 3.93
CA ALA A 179 -1.93 18.18 2.93
C ALA A 179 -1.21 19.41 3.50
N TRP A 180 -0.19 19.86 2.78
CA TRP A 180 0.49 21.13 3.02
C TRP A 180 0.11 22.15 1.96
N SER A 181 -0.02 23.40 2.37
CA SER A 181 -0.12 24.55 1.48
C SER A 181 0.87 25.61 1.91
N VAL A 182 1.95 25.77 1.15
CA VAL A 182 3.06 26.69 1.45
C VAL A 182 3.72 26.35 2.81
N LEU A 183 3.18 26.83 3.92
CA LEU A 183 3.62 26.56 5.29
C LEU A 183 2.44 26.22 6.23
N THR A 184 1.23 26.11 5.69
CA THR A 184 0.02 25.84 6.45
C THR A 184 -0.39 24.38 6.25
N GLN A 185 -0.41 23.63 7.34
CA GLN A 185 -0.97 22.28 7.36
C GLN A 185 -2.49 22.31 7.26
N MET A 186 -3.06 21.39 6.50
CA MET A 186 -4.50 21.31 6.25
C MET A 186 -4.90 19.86 6.36
N MET A 187 -5.87 19.54 7.20
CA MET A 187 -6.27 18.15 7.41
C MET A 187 -7.67 18.06 8.00
N VAL A 188 -8.35 16.96 7.71
CA VAL A 188 -9.60 16.59 8.37
C VAL A 188 -9.27 15.71 9.58
N THR A 189 -9.73 16.13 10.75
CA THR A 189 -9.50 15.45 12.03
C THR A 189 -10.63 14.52 12.41
N GLU A 190 -11.84 14.76 11.88
CA GLU A 190 -13.03 13.95 12.12
C GLU A 190 -13.92 13.95 10.87
N PHE A 191 -14.50 12.81 10.53
CA PHE A 191 -15.41 12.70 9.40
C PHE A 191 -16.50 11.65 9.64
N SER A 192 -17.56 11.74 8.86
CA SER A 192 -18.63 10.76 8.80
C SER A 192 -18.80 10.25 7.37
N VAL A 193 -19.50 9.14 7.20
CA VAL A 193 -19.60 8.44 5.92
C VAL A 193 -21.07 8.17 5.61
N THR A 194 -21.47 8.47 4.37
CA THR A 194 -22.73 7.99 3.80
C THR A 194 -22.47 7.10 2.58
N ILE A 195 -23.35 6.14 2.37
CA ILE A 195 -23.29 5.20 1.24
C ILE A 195 -24.59 5.20 0.45
N SER A 196 -24.49 4.86 -0.83
CA SER A 196 -25.63 4.76 -1.73
C SER A 196 -25.39 3.73 -2.83
N ASP A 197 -26.47 3.11 -3.32
CA ASP A 197 -26.44 2.16 -4.44
C ASP A 197 -26.80 2.84 -5.76
N ASP A 198 -27.56 3.94 -5.71
CA ASP A 198 -28.15 4.64 -6.84
C ASP A 198 -27.63 6.08 -7.03
N GLY A 199 -26.88 6.61 -6.06
CA GLY A 199 -26.38 7.99 -6.05
C GLY A 199 -27.43 9.05 -5.63
N HIS A 200 -28.65 8.64 -5.30
CA HIS A 200 -29.79 9.51 -4.97
C HIS A 200 -30.27 9.30 -3.53
N SER A 201 -30.30 8.04 -3.09
CA SER A 201 -30.76 7.61 -1.77
C SER A 201 -29.55 7.27 -0.92
N TRP A 202 -29.32 8.04 0.15
CA TRP A 202 -28.12 7.94 0.97
C TRP A 202 -28.42 7.40 2.37
N SER A 203 -27.60 6.47 2.84
CA SER A 203 -27.65 5.89 4.18
C SER A 203 -26.42 6.27 4.98
N ASN A 204 -26.60 6.71 6.23
CA ASN A 204 -25.48 6.99 7.13
C ASN A 204 -24.85 5.70 7.64
N VAL A 205 -23.52 5.69 7.75
CA VAL A 205 -22.81 4.68 8.54
C VAL A 205 -23.00 5.03 10.02
N VAL A 206 -23.51 4.09 10.79
CA VAL A 206 -23.91 4.30 12.19
C VAL A 206 -23.03 3.50 13.16
N ASP A 207 -23.00 3.95 14.41
CA ASP A 207 -22.29 3.27 15.49
C ASP A 207 -23.11 2.10 16.05
N ASP A 208 -22.43 0.99 16.36
CA ASP A 208 -23.05 -0.24 16.85
C ASP A 208 -23.67 0.00 18.23
N GLY A 209 -25.00 -0.06 18.28
CA GLY A 209 -25.78 0.03 19.52
C GLY A 209 -26.41 1.38 19.82
N THR A 210 -26.01 2.48 19.15
CA THR A 210 -26.62 3.81 19.40
C THR A 210 -27.45 4.34 18.23
N GLN A 211 -27.37 3.74 17.03
CA GLN A 211 -28.03 4.22 15.80
C GLN A 211 -27.73 5.68 15.46
N ARG A 212 -26.66 6.24 16.02
CA ARG A 212 -26.18 7.58 15.72
C ARG A 212 -25.14 7.50 14.61
N GLU A 213 -25.00 8.61 13.89
CA GLU A 213 -23.94 8.78 12.89
C GLU A 213 -22.57 8.42 13.50
N LYS A 214 -21.84 7.55 12.83
CA LYS A 214 -20.50 7.14 13.25
C LYS A 214 -19.51 8.22 12.86
N ILE A 215 -18.80 8.74 13.86
CA ILE A 215 -17.72 9.70 13.66
C ILE A 215 -16.39 8.95 13.67
N PHE A 216 -15.70 8.97 12.53
CA PHE A 216 -14.39 8.39 12.36
C PHE A 216 -13.31 9.41 12.70
N LYS A 217 -12.25 8.96 13.37
CA LYS A 217 -11.10 9.79 13.66
C LYS A 217 -10.23 9.92 12.41
N GLY A 218 -9.98 11.15 11.98
CA GLY A 218 -9.11 11.49 10.85
C GLY A 218 -7.66 11.68 11.27
N ASN A 219 -6.97 12.58 10.56
CA ASN A 219 -5.53 12.79 10.68
C ASN A 219 -5.18 13.72 11.86
N SER A 220 -4.04 13.44 12.51
CA SER A 220 -3.45 14.34 13.51
C SER A 220 -2.28 15.14 12.93
N GLU A 221 -1.58 14.56 11.95
CA GLU A 221 -0.50 15.21 11.20
C GLU A 221 -0.79 15.20 9.68
N PRO A 222 -0.33 16.20 8.91
CA PRO A 222 -0.69 16.36 7.49
C PRO A 222 -0.06 15.31 6.55
N ASP A 223 1.10 14.77 6.92
CA ASP A 223 1.82 13.76 6.12
C ASP A 223 1.57 12.32 6.60
N GLU A 224 0.86 12.15 7.72
CA GLU A 224 0.51 10.83 8.26
C GLU A 224 -0.65 10.22 7.47
N GLU A 225 -0.52 8.94 7.10
CA GLU A 225 -1.65 8.13 6.61
C GLU A 225 -2.41 7.56 7.82
N MET A 226 -3.72 7.82 7.91
CA MET A 226 -4.59 7.30 8.96
C MET A 226 -5.56 6.27 8.37
N LEU A 227 -5.52 5.04 8.88
CA LEU A 227 -6.41 3.96 8.46
C LEU A 227 -7.62 3.85 9.40
N ASN A 228 -8.82 3.87 8.82
CA ASN A 228 -10.06 3.51 9.49
C ASN A 228 -10.67 2.27 8.83
N LEU A 229 -10.82 1.19 9.60
CA LEU A 229 -11.51 -0.02 9.14
C LEU A 229 -13.02 0.13 9.37
N PHE A 230 -13.79 -0.34 8.39
CA PHE A 230 -15.24 -0.45 8.52
C PHE A 230 -15.57 -1.84 9.05
N ASP A 231 -16.04 -1.87 10.29
CA ASP A 231 -16.58 -3.07 10.92
C ASP A 231 -18.03 -2.77 11.36
N PRO A 232 -19.04 -3.45 10.78
CA PRO A 232 -18.92 -4.40 9.66
C PRO A 232 -18.51 -3.74 8.32
N PRO A 233 -18.01 -4.50 7.32
CA PRO A 233 -17.70 -3.96 5.99
C PRO A 233 -18.93 -3.35 5.30
N LEU A 234 -18.72 -2.26 4.56
CA LEU A 234 -19.77 -1.57 3.82
C LEU A 234 -19.95 -2.19 2.44
N PHE A 235 -21.18 -2.17 1.93
CA PHE A 235 -21.49 -2.60 0.56
C PHE A 235 -22.17 -1.43 -0.14
N ALA A 236 -21.50 -0.87 -1.16
CA ALA A 236 -22.00 0.32 -1.84
C ALA A 236 -21.36 0.49 -3.22
N ARG A 237 -22.06 1.20 -4.10
CA ARG A 237 -21.49 1.73 -5.36
C ARG A 237 -21.00 3.16 -5.18
N PHE A 238 -21.70 3.95 -4.40
CA PHE A 238 -21.37 5.34 -4.11
C PHE A 238 -21.04 5.49 -2.64
N ILE A 239 -20.01 6.28 -2.34
CA ILE A 239 -19.63 6.63 -0.98
C ILE A 239 -19.32 8.12 -0.91
N GLN A 240 -19.73 8.76 0.18
CA GLN A 240 -19.44 10.15 0.48
C GLN A 240 -18.74 10.27 1.83
N ILE A 241 -17.65 11.03 1.85
CA ILE A 241 -16.98 11.48 3.08
C ILE A 241 -17.45 12.89 3.41
N HIS A 242 -17.94 13.08 4.64
CA HIS A 242 -18.41 14.35 5.17
C HIS A 242 -17.46 14.81 6.29
N PRO A 243 -16.62 15.83 6.05
CA PRO A 243 -15.76 16.40 7.08
C PRO A 243 -16.59 16.99 8.22
N ARG A 244 -16.29 16.59 9.46
CA ARG A 244 -16.95 17.09 10.68
C ARG A 244 -16.02 17.95 11.53
N GLY A 245 -14.72 17.71 11.46
CA GLY A 245 -13.68 18.52 12.08
C GLY A 245 -12.43 18.61 11.20
N TRP A 246 -11.76 19.76 11.23
CA TRP A 246 -10.54 20.00 10.44
C TRP A 246 -9.63 21.05 11.10
N VAL A 247 -8.36 21.06 10.68
CA VAL A 247 -7.36 22.07 11.05
C VAL A 247 -7.08 22.96 9.85
N ASN A 248 -7.19 24.28 10.05
CA ASN A 248 -7.05 25.34 9.04
C ASN A 248 -8.05 25.24 7.89
N ASP A 249 -7.83 24.33 6.94
CA ASP A 249 -8.69 24.10 5.77
C ASP A 249 -9.03 22.61 5.62
N ILE A 250 -10.18 22.33 5.00
CA ILE A 250 -10.56 20.98 4.60
C ILE A 250 -9.67 20.53 3.43
N ALA A 251 -8.72 19.66 3.75
CA ALA A 251 -7.91 18.94 2.79
C ALA A 251 -7.92 17.45 3.10
N LEU A 252 -8.24 16.66 2.07
CA LEU A 252 -8.27 15.20 2.12
C LEU A 252 -7.57 14.64 0.88
N ARG A 253 -6.54 13.84 1.14
CA ARG A 253 -6.12 12.72 0.30
C ARG A 253 -6.78 11.49 0.87
N LEU A 254 -7.55 10.77 0.07
CA LEU A 254 -8.23 9.57 0.56
C LEU A 254 -8.02 8.38 -0.35
N GLU A 255 -8.15 7.21 0.28
CA GLU A 255 -8.09 5.93 -0.39
C GLU A 255 -9.06 4.92 0.19
N PHE A 256 -9.87 4.28 -0.66
CA PHE A 256 -10.79 3.25 -0.20
C PHE A 256 -10.17 1.86 -0.34
N ILE A 257 -10.27 1.06 0.72
CA ILE A 257 -9.85 -0.34 0.74
C ILE A 257 -11.11 -1.20 0.59
N GLY A 258 -11.10 -2.12 -0.37
CA GLY A 258 -12.25 -2.98 -0.64
C GLY A 258 -12.02 -3.94 -1.79
N CYS A 259 -13.03 -4.73 -2.11
CA CYS A 259 -13.01 -5.74 -3.16
C CYS A 259 -14.28 -5.75 -4.01
N ASP A 260 -14.22 -6.43 -5.15
CA ASP A 260 -15.42 -6.75 -5.91
C ASP A 260 -16.34 -7.66 -5.09
N THR A 261 -17.63 -7.38 -5.13
CA THR A 261 -18.62 -8.36 -4.71
C THR A 261 -18.61 -9.48 -5.75
N GLN A 262 -18.32 -10.73 -5.36
CA GLN A 262 -18.45 -11.83 -6.31
C GLN A 262 -19.92 -11.88 -6.75
N GLN A 263 -20.16 -11.56 -8.02
CA GLN A 263 -21.42 -11.90 -8.67
C GLN A 263 -21.50 -13.43 -8.66
N GLN A 264 -22.28 -13.99 -7.73
CA GLN A 264 -22.80 -15.33 -7.92
C GLN A 264 -23.60 -15.29 -9.23
N HIS A 265 -23.07 -15.96 -10.24
CA HIS A 265 -23.69 -16.13 -11.53
C HIS A 265 -23.87 -17.62 -11.82
#